data_AF-L8EVM5-F1
#
_entry.id   AF-L8EVM5-F1
#
_cell.length_a   1.000
_cell.length_b   1.000
_cell.length_c   1.000
_cell.angle_alpha   90.00
_cell.angle_beta   90.00
_cell.angle_gamma   90.00
#
_symmetry.space_group_name_H-M   'P 1'
#
loop_
_entity.id
_entity.type
_entity.pdbx_description
1 polymer ?
#
loop_
_entity_poly.entity_id
_entity_poly.type
_entity_poly.pdbx_seq_one_letter_code
_entity_poly.pdbx_strand_id
1 'polypeptide(L)'
;MSAPRRLLTTACVTALALTGLLGGGFALAAAPDGPRPVPAPQEEPTRLGKGTGTFCLTPGATRALAKAHVRLNAIRPARLTGTHERRCVATPITGGTFNRALTRGEMHFDGGFEFTRGGRYLRVNHLKADVATGRVSGDVRGARPARTAFLAFKLDRKQFRLASGKINSGRIVFTLTDQGAASFKAAFGATPVKAGDQLFEGTGSAELRTPQPSHTQRPAQQTLDVSQ
;
A
#
# COMPACT_ATOMS: atom_id res chain seq x y z
N MET A 1 1.48 41.56 -31.85
CA MET A 1 2.78 42.08 -31.35
C MET A 1 3.66 40.88 -31.05
N SER A 2 4.66 40.67 -31.91
CA SER A 2 5.64 39.57 -31.86
C SER A 2 6.92 40.04 -31.17
N ALA A 3 7.47 39.23 -30.26
CA ALA A 3 8.85 39.29 -29.78
C ALA A 3 9.18 38.00 -28.98
N PRO A 4 10.45 37.56 -28.90
CA PRO A 4 10.80 36.20 -29.34
C PRO A 4 11.37 35.24 -28.28
N ARG A 5 11.48 33.98 -28.74
CA ARG A 5 12.26 32.84 -28.21
C ARG A 5 13.60 33.22 -27.58
N ARG A 6 13.93 32.56 -26.47
CA ARG A 6 15.32 32.21 -26.12
C ARG A 6 15.42 30.72 -25.81
N LEU A 7 16.03 30.01 -26.75
CA LEU A 7 16.69 28.72 -26.58
C LEU A 7 17.96 28.95 -25.75
N LEU A 8 18.24 28.07 -24.79
CA LEU A 8 19.59 27.87 -24.26
C LEU A 8 19.76 26.40 -23.90
N THR A 9 20.29 25.69 -24.88
CA THR A 9 21.00 24.42 -24.82
C THR A 9 22.20 24.52 -23.87
N THR A 10 22.34 23.57 -22.95
CA THR A 10 23.68 23.25 -22.39
C THR A 10 23.77 21.74 -22.21
N ALA A 11 24.47 21.10 -23.13
CA ALA A 11 24.89 19.71 -23.04
C ALA A 11 26.26 19.69 -22.34
N CYS A 12 26.39 18.94 -21.25
CA CYS A 12 27.69 18.59 -20.68
C CYS A 12 27.93 17.10 -20.99
N VAL A 13 28.69 16.86 -22.05
CA VAL A 13 29.31 15.56 -22.34
C VAL A 13 30.72 15.63 -21.76
N THR A 14 30.98 14.85 -20.72
CA THR A 14 32.34 14.58 -20.25
C THR A 14 32.64 13.12 -20.48
N ALA A 15 33.32 12.85 -21.59
CA ALA A 15 34.04 11.61 -21.84
C ALA A 15 35.44 11.74 -21.24
N LEU A 16 35.76 10.92 -20.25
CA LEU A 16 37.12 10.71 -19.78
C LEU A 16 37.41 9.22 -19.95
N ALA A 17 38.16 8.91 -21.01
CA ALA A 17 38.86 7.66 -21.17
C ALA A 17 40.31 7.90 -20.74
N LEU A 18 40.81 7.10 -19.80
CA LEU A 18 42.24 6.91 -19.59
C LEU A 18 42.51 5.45 -19.23
N THR A 19 43.21 4.83 -20.17
CA THR A 19 43.87 3.53 -20.14
C THR A 19 44.95 3.47 -19.06
N GLY A 20 44.94 2.40 -18.26
CA GLY A 20 46.06 1.97 -17.42
C GLY A 20 46.15 0.44 -17.47
N LEU A 21 47.26 -0.06 -18.01
CA LEU A 21 47.61 -1.47 -18.19
C LEU A 21 48.62 -1.88 -17.10
N LEU A 22 48.60 -3.17 -16.74
CA LEU A 22 49.64 -3.97 -16.07
C LEU A 22 49.70 -3.96 -14.53
N GLY A 23 49.60 -5.19 -13.99
CA GLY A 23 50.57 -5.67 -13.01
C GLY A 23 50.16 -5.60 -11.55
N GLY A 24 49.51 -6.64 -11.05
CA GLY A 24 49.26 -6.80 -9.61
C GLY A 24 48.49 -8.08 -9.30
N GLY A 25 49.13 -9.23 -9.49
CA GLY A 25 48.63 -10.51 -9.01
C GLY A 25 48.61 -10.53 -7.48
N PHE A 26 47.51 -10.13 -6.88
CA PHE A 26 47.24 -10.45 -5.49
C PHE A 26 46.70 -11.87 -5.44
N ALA A 27 47.53 -12.78 -4.97
CA ALA A 27 47.08 -14.08 -4.49
C ALA A 27 46.02 -13.83 -3.41
N LEU A 28 44.75 -14.02 -3.76
CA LEU A 28 43.67 -14.16 -2.79
C LEU A 28 44.00 -15.39 -1.95
N ALA A 29 44.53 -15.15 -0.75
CA ALA A 29 44.52 -16.15 0.30
C ALA A 29 43.08 -16.64 0.44
N ALA A 30 42.85 -17.91 0.09
CA ALA A 30 41.59 -18.57 0.31
C ALA A 30 41.30 -18.51 1.81
N ALA A 31 40.44 -17.59 2.21
CA ALA A 31 39.90 -17.57 3.56
C ALA A 31 39.19 -18.92 3.78
N PRO A 32 39.39 -19.59 4.92
CA PRO A 32 38.72 -20.84 5.22
C PRO A 32 37.21 -20.65 5.07
N ASP A 33 36.54 -21.61 4.42
CA ASP A 33 35.09 -21.68 4.26
C ASP A 33 34.41 -21.54 5.62
N GLY A 34 34.12 -20.31 6.01
CA GLY A 34 33.27 -20.01 7.16
C GLY A 34 31.87 -20.57 6.88
N PRO A 35 31.11 -20.94 7.93
CA PRO A 35 29.75 -21.42 7.77
C PRO A 35 28.97 -20.42 6.90
N ARG A 36 28.48 -20.87 5.74
CA ARG A 36 27.63 -20.04 4.88
C ARG A 36 26.46 -19.54 5.73
N PRO A 37 26.16 -18.23 5.74
CA PRO A 37 25.00 -17.71 6.45
C PRO A 37 23.76 -18.45 5.97
N VAL A 38 23.15 -19.25 6.85
CA VAL A 38 21.88 -19.90 6.56
C VAL A 38 20.85 -18.78 6.39
N PRO A 39 20.15 -18.68 5.25
CA PRO A 39 19.09 -17.70 5.07
C PRO A 39 18.08 -17.87 6.20
N ALA A 40 17.77 -16.79 6.93
CA ALA A 40 16.74 -16.82 7.96
C ALA A 40 15.43 -17.36 7.36
N PRO A 41 14.67 -18.20 8.08
CA PRO A 41 13.41 -18.75 7.61
C PRO A 41 12.52 -17.62 7.10
N GLN A 42 12.26 -17.60 5.79
CA GLN A 42 11.34 -16.63 5.22
C GLN A 42 9.93 -17.05 5.62
N GLU A 43 9.28 -16.29 6.50
CA GLU A 43 7.88 -16.52 6.83
C GLU A 43 7.05 -16.54 5.55
N GLU A 44 6.37 -17.66 5.31
CA GLU A 44 5.55 -17.84 4.13
C GLU A 44 4.36 -16.87 4.16
N PRO A 45 4.15 -16.08 3.09
CA PRO A 45 3.08 -15.09 3.05
C PRO A 45 1.71 -15.78 3.02
N THR A 46 0.83 -15.35 3.92
CA THR A 46 -0.58 -15.75 3.95
C THR A 46 -1.36 -14.93 2.93
N ARG A 47 -2.19 -15.58 2.12
CA ARG A 47 -3.03 -14.91 1.13
C ARG A 47 -4.33 -14.42 1.77
N LEU A 48 -4.71 -13.20 1.41
CA LEU A 48 -6.01 -12.62 1.77
C LEU A 48 -7.03 -12.97 0.68
N GLY A 49 -8.21 -13.40 1.12
CA GLY A 49 -9.41 -13.56 0.33
C GLY A 49 -10.25 -12.28 0.30
N LYS A 50 -11.57 -12.45 0.19
CA LYS A 50 -12.51 -11.33 0.16
C LYS A 50 -12.70 -10.77 1.57
N GLY A 51 -13.05 -9.49 1.63
CA GLY A 51 -13.30 -8.80 2.89
C GLY A 51 -13.87 -7.41 2.70
N THR A 52 -13.92 -6.65 3.79
CA THR A 52 -14.34 -5.25 3.78
C THR A 52 -13.43 -4.44 4.69
N GLY A 53 -12.92 -3.32 4.20
CA GLY A 53 -12.28 -2.27 4.99
C GLY A 53 -13.20 -1.07 5.12
N THR A 54 -13.38 -0.55 6.33
CA THR A 54 -14.22 0.62 6.61
C THR A 54 -13.33 1.78 7.05
N PHE A 55 -13.53 2.96 6.46
CA PHE A 55 -12.81 4.20 6.76
C PHE A 55 -13.81 5.28 7.19
N CYS A 56 -13.87 5.57 8.48
CA CYS A 56 -14.75 6.58 9.06
C CYS A 56 -14.00 7.89 9.31
N LEU A 57 -14.56 9.03 8.89
CA LEU A 57 -13.97 10.33 9.21
C LEU A 57 -13.86 10.50 10.72
N THR A 58 -12.73 11.03 11.16
CA THR A 58 -12.59 11.47 12.55
C THR A 58 -13.45 12.72 12.79
N PRO A 59 -13.90 12.99 14.02
CA PRO A 59 -14.65 14.22 14.32
C PRO A 59 -13.89 15.49 13.92
N GLY A 60 -12.56 15.50 14.09
CA GLY A 60 -11.70 16.61 13.66
C GLY A 60 -11.72 16.79 12.14
N ALA A 61 -11.56 15.71 11.38
CA ALA A 61 -11.63 15.73 9.93
C ALA A 61 -13.02 16.12 9.41
N THR A 62 -14.11 15.60 10.01
CA THR A 62 -15.49 15.98 9.66
C THR A 62 -15.67 17.49 9.78
N ARG A 63 -15.26 18.10 10.90
CA ARG A 63 -15.35 19.57 11.10
C ARG A 63 -14.48 20.34 10.09
N ALA A 64 -13.26 19.88 9.85
CA ALA A 64 -12.32 20.54 8.95
C ALA A 64 -12.82 20.51 7.48
N LEU A 65 -13.33 19.37 7.03
CA LEU A 65 -13.93 19.22 5.71
C LEU A 65 -15.21 20.05 5.58
N ALA A 66 -16.08 20.03 6.59
CA ALA A 66 -17.30 20.84 6.61
C ALA A 66 -17.00 22.35 6.54
N LYS A 67 -16.03 22.84 7.32
CA LYS A 67 -15.57 24.24 7.28
C LYS A 67 -15.03 24.63 5.90
N ALA A 68 -14.45 23.69 5.17
CA ALA A 68 -13.97 23.90 3.80
C ALA A 68 -15.03 23.62 2.72
N HIS A 69 -16.27 23.33 3.10
CA HIS A 69 -17.37 22.89 2.21
C HIS A 69 -17.02 21.66 1.37
N VAL A 70 -16.12 20.81 1.86
CA VAL A 70 -15.72 19.56 1.22
C VAL A 70 -16.59 18.42 1.75
N ARG A 71 -17.19 17.63 0.86
CA ARG A 71 -17.97 16.44 1.21
C ARG A 71 -17.20 15.17 0.85
N LEU A 72 -17.34 14.13 1.66
CA LEU A 72 -16.83 12.80 1.37
C LEU A 72 -17.95 11.93 0.75
N ASN A 73 -17.61 11.31 -0.38
CA ASN A 73 -18.38 10.34 -1.12
C ASN A 73 -17.55 9.05 -1.30
N ALA A 74 -18.23 7.96 -1.66
CA ALA A 74 -17.61 6.69 -2.00
C ALA A 74 -17.54 6.50 -3.53
N ILE A 75 -16.41 6.01 -4.03
CA ILE A 75 -16.27 5.57 -5.43
C ILE A 75 -16.64 4.09 -5.49
N ARG A 76 -17.59 3.74 -6.36
CA ARG A 76 -18.03 2.33 -6.55
C ARG A 76 -16.86 1.39 -6.84
N PRO A 77 -16.90 0.13 -6.36
CA PRO A 77 -17.98 -0.50 -5.58
C PRO A 77 -18.02 -0.15 -4.09
N ALA A 78 -17.17 0.77 -3.61
CA ALA A 78 -17.26 1.24 -2.23
C ALA A 78 -18.61 1.92 -1.97
N ARG A 79 -19.05 1.86 -0.71
CA ARG A 79 -20.34 2.39 -0.26
C ARG A 79 -20.15 3.39 0.87
N LEU A 80 -20.97 4.43 0.86
CA LEU A 80 -21.06 5.35 1.97
C LEU A 80 -21.91 4.72 3.08
N THR A 81 -21.43 4.76 4.31
CA THR A 81 -22.12 4.26 5.50
C THR A 81 -21.96 5.24 6.66
N GLY A 82 -22.61 4.96 7.80
CA GLY A 82 -22.53 5.80 8.99
C GLY A 82 -23.41 7.06 8.93
N THR A 83 -23.27 7.92 9.93
CA THR A 83 -24.06 9.15 10.07
C THR A 83 -23.39 10.34 9.38
N HIS A 84 -24.02 11.51 9.42
CA HIS A 84 -23.39 12.76 8.93
C HIS A 84 -22.16 13.15 9.74
N GLU A 85 -22.18 12.92 11.05
CA GLU A 85 -21.09 13.29 11.97
C GLU A 85 -19.90 12.32 11.89
N ARG A 86 -20.18 11.06 11.56
CA ARG A 86 -19.21 9.98 11.46
C ARG A 86 -19.39 9.21 10.16
N ARG A 87 -19.21 9.93 9.05
CA ARG A 87 -19.36 9.40 7.70
C ARG A 87 -18.25 8.41 7.39
N CYS A 88 -18.62 7.23 6.91
CA CYS A 88 -17.69 6.16 6.62
C CYS A 88 -17.76 5.74 5.15
N VAL A 89 -16.65 5.22 4.64
CA VAL A 89 -16.56 4.56 3.33
C VAL A 89 -16.20 3.10 3.57
N ALA A 90 -17.11 2.20 3.22
CA ALA A 90 -16.88 0.76 3.22
C ALA A 90 -16.38 0.31 1.84
N THR A 91 -15.15 -0.19 1.79
CA THR A 91 -14.44 -0.61 0.58
C THR A 91 -14.28 -2.13 0.57
N PRO A 92 -14.65 -2.83 -0.51
CA PRO A 92 -14.37 -4.25 -0.66
C PRO A 92 -12.87 -4.51 -0.70
N ILE A 93 -12.39 -5.45 0.12
CA ILE A 93 -11.05 -6.01 0.01
C ILE A 93 -11.10 -7.12 -1.05
N THR A 94 -10.28 -7.01 -2.09
CA THR A 94 -10.25 -7.95 -3.22
C THR A 94 -9.17 -9.00 -3.09
N GLY A 95 -8.16 -8.74 -2.26
CA GLY A 95 -7.11 -9.69 -1.95
C GLY A 95 -5.88 -9.01 -1.38
N GLY A 96 -4.77 -9.75 -1.37
CA GLY A 96 -3.52 -9.28 -0.79
C GLY A 96 -2.71 -10.42 -0.21
N THR A 97 -1.59 -10.07 0.39
CA THR A 97 -0.73 -11.01 1.12
C THR A 97 -0.16 -10.34 2.35
N PHE A 98 0.12 -11.11 3.40
CA PHE A 98 0.86 -10.60 4.56
C PHE A 98 1.63 -11.74 5.21
N ASN A 99 2.74 -11.43 5.89
CA ASN A 99 3.40 -12.41 6.75
C ASN A 99 2.79 -12.37 8.17
N ARG A 100 2.92 -13.45 8.93
CA ARG A 100 2.32 -13.55 10.27
C ARG A 100 2.82 -12.46 11.22
N ALA A 101 4.06 -12.01 11.07
CA ALA A 101 4.59 -10.89 11.83
C ALA A 101 4.00 -9.51 11.45
N LEU A 102 3.17 -9.41 10.40
CA LEU A 102 2.63 -8.14 9.88
C LEU A 102 3.72 -7.10 9.64
N THR A 103 4.91 -7.54 9.22
CA THR A 103 6.03 -6.66 8.85
C THR A 103 6.13 -6.47 7.35
N ARG A 104 5.50 -7.34 6.57
CA ARG A 104 5.40 -7.30 5.12
C ARG A 104 4.00 -7.68 4.69
N GLY A 105 3.57 -7.09 3.60
CA GLY A 105 2.28 -7.42 3.01
C GLY A 105 1.65 -6.25 2.29
N GLU A 106 0.67 -6.57 1.49
CA GLU A 106 -0.19 -5.61 0.84
C GLU A 106 -1.63 -6.08 0.83
N MET A 107 -2.56 -5.13 0.85
CA MET A 107 -3.99 -5.35 0.76
C MET A 107 -4.56 -4.45 -0.31
N HIS A 108 -5.32 -5.04 -1.22
CA HIS A 108 -5.94 -4.36 -2.35
C HIS A 108 -7.42 -4.13 -2.07
N PHE A 109 -7.90 -2.93 -2.36
CA PHE A 109 -9.29 -2.56 -2.21
C PHE A 109 -9.85 -2.12 -3.56
N ASP A 110 -11.14 -2.40 -3.75
CA ASP A 110 -11.88 -1.88 -4.89
C ASP A 110 -12.69 -0.63 -4.50
N GLY A 111 -12.85 0.27 -5.46
CA GLY A 111 -13.44 1.58 -5.25
C GLY A 111 -12.48 2.58 -4.62
N GLY A 112 -12.99 3.47 -3.77
CA GLY A 112 -12.16 4.44 -3.07
C GLY A 112 -12.91 5.66 -2.54
N PHE A 113 -12.18 6.76 -2.39
CA PHE A 113 -12.66 8.01 -1.80
C PHE A 113 -12.85 9.07 -2.87
N GLU A 114 -13.98 9.78 -2.82
CA GLU A 114 -14.16 11.02 -3.57
C GLU A 114 -14.45 12.15 -2.59
N PHE A 115 -13.66 13.22 -2.69
CA PHE A 115 -13.95 14.47 -1.99
C PHE A 115 -14.47 15.48 -3.01
N THR A 116 -15.54 16.19 -2.68
CA THR A 116 -16.18 17.17 -3.59
C THR A 116 -16.33 18.53 -2.92
N ARG A 117 -16.10 19.61 -3.68
CA ARG A 117 -16.36 21.00 -3.26
C ARG A 117 -16.88 21.80 -4.45
N GLY A 118 -18.16 22.11 -4.46
CA GLY A 118 -18.82 22.65 -5.65
C GLY A 118 -18.62 21.71 -6.84
N GLY A 119 -18.15 22.23 -7.98
CA GLY A 119 -17.84 21.45 -9.18
C GLY A 119 -16.46 20.79 -9.21
N ARG A 120 -15.63 20.93 -8.16
CA ARG A 120 -14.27 20.35 -8.10
C ARG A 120 -14.28 19.05 -7.32
N TYR A 121 -13.44 18.10 -7.74
CA TYR A 121 -13.32 16.79 -7.12
C TYR A 121 -11.86 16.36 -6.91
N LEU A 122 -11.65 15.56 -5.86
CA LEU A 122 -10.44 14.79 -5.61
C LEU A 122 -10.85 13.33 -5.48
N ARG A 123 -10.44 12.50 -6.45
CA ARG A 123 -10.69 11.06 -6.45
C ARG A 123 -9.41 10.31 -6.11
N VAL A 124 -9.55 9.32 -5.24
CA VAL A 124 -8.50 8.37 -4.86
C VAL A 124 -9.09 6.98 -4.97
N ASN A 125 -8.74 6.23 -6.01
CA ASN A 125 -9.25 4.89 -6.28
C ASN A 125 -8.11 3.86 -6.41
N HIS A 126 -8.48 2.59 -6.59
CA HIS A 126 -7.53 1.46 -6.65
C HIS A 126 -6.60 1.43 -5.44
N LEU A 127 -7.20 1.50 -4.26
CA LEU A 127 -6.43 1.66 -3.03
C LEU A 127 -5.58 0.41 -2.77
N LYS A 128 -4.35 0.64 -2.34
CA LYS A 128 -3.43 -0.40 -1.88
C LYS A 128 -2.85 0.00 -0.54
N ALA A 129 -3.13 -0.78 0.50
CA ALA A 129 -2.43 -0.66 1.78
C ALA A 129 -1.16 -1.51 1.76
N ASP A 130 -0.04 -0.91 2.13
CA ASP A 130 1.26 -1.57 2.25
C ASP A 130 1.63 -1.60 3.74
N VAL A 131 1.77 -2.81 4.26
CA VAL A 131 1.99 -3.11 5.68
C VAL A 131 3.40 -2.71 6.10
N ALA A 132 4.40 -2.90 5.22
CA ALA A 132 5.80 -2.64 5.53
C ALA A 132 6.07 -1.14 5.70
N THR A 133 5.46 -0.33 4.82
CA THR A 133 5.62 1.12 4.82
C THR A 133 4.56 1.85 5.67
N GLY A 134 3.49 1.16 6.06
CA GLY A 134 2.36 1.75 6.76
C GLY A 134 1.64 2.81 5.91
N ARG A 135 1.47 2.56 4.61
CA ARG A 135 0.89 3.53 3.66
C ARG A 135 -0.32 2.97 2.94
N VAL A 136 -1.35 3.80 2.75
CA VAL A 136 -2.41 3.54 1.76
C VAL A 136 -2.15 4.43 0.56
N SER A 137 -1.88 3.79 -0.57
CA SER A 137 -1.67 4.45 -1.86
C SER A 137 -2.89 4.28 -2.76
N GLY A 138 -3.06 5.20 -3.72
CA GLY A 138 -4.13 5.11 -4.71
C GLY A 138 -3.83 6.00 -5.92
N ASP A 139 -4.62 5.82 -6.97
CA ASP A 139 -4.51 6.65 -8.16
C ASP A 139 -5.23 7.99 -7.92
N VAL A 140 -4.51 9.09 -8.08
CA VAL A 140 -5.04 10.45 -7.91
C VAL A 140 -5.06 11.13 -9.28
N ARG A 141 -6.24 11.61 -9.71
CA ARG A 141 -6.46 12.25 -11.03
C ARG A 141 -6.24 11.36 -12.27
N GLY A 142 -6.33 10.04 -12.13
CA GLY A 142 -6.26 9.11 -13.28
C GLY A 142 -4.92 9.06 -14.02
N ALA A 143 -3.89 9.77 -13.55
CA ALA A 143 -2.57 9.77 -14.14
C ALA A 143 -1.74 8.59 -13.59
N ARG A 144 -1.58 7.53 -14.38
CA ARG A 144 -0.48 6.58 -14.21
C ARG A 144 0.78 7.25 -14.82
N PRO A 145 1.93 7.28 -14.12
CA PRO A 145 2.44 6.15 -13.34
C PRO A 145 2.70 6.38 -11.84
N ALA A 146 2.53 7.58 -11.29
CA ALA A 146 2.86 7.84 -9.89
C ALA A 146 1.65 7.62 -8.96
N ARG A 147 1.51 6.40 -8.40
CA ARG A 147 0.59 6.16 -7.27
C ARG A 147 0.93 7.09 -6.12
N THR A 148 -0.08 7.79 -5.61
CA THR A 148 0.09 8.72 -4.49
C THR A 148 -0.08 7.96 -3.19
N ALA A 149 0.90 8.01 -2.29
CA ALA A 149 0.71 7.55 -0.91
C ALA A 149 -0.22 8.54 -0.21
N PHE A 150 -1.52 8.26 -0.16
CA PHE A 150 -2.54 9.20 0.29
C PHE A 150 -2.70 9.21 1.82
N LEU A 151 -2.66 8.04 2.45
CA LEU A 151 -2.75 7.90 3.91
C LEU A 151 -1.50 7.22 4.47
N ALA A 152 -1.21 7.50 5.73
CA ALA A 152 -0.30 6.72 6.55
C ALA A 152 -1.07 6.09 7.71
N PHE A 153 -0.60 4.94 8.19
CA PHE A 153 -1.13 4.27 9.36
C PHE A 153 0.01 3.58 10.13
N LYS A 154 -0.28 3.28 11.40
CA LYS A 154 0.57 2.40 12.22
C LYS A 154 -0.27 1.20 12.61
N LEU A 155 0.31 0.01 12.45
CA LEU A 155 -0.34 -1.23 12.88
C LEU A 155 0.08 -1.55 14.29
N ASP A 156 -0.90 -1.73 15.17
CA ASP A 156 -0.70 -2.40 16.44
C ASP A 156 -1.13 -3.86 16.30
N ARG A 157 -0.16 -4.78 16.40
CA ARG A 157 -0.42 -6.22 16.28
C ARG A 157 -1.47 -6.72 17.27
N LYS A 158 -1.59 -6.09 18.45
CA LYS A 158 -2.58 -6.46 19.47
C LYS A 158 -4.02 -6.20 19.01
N GLN A 159 -4.20 -5.36 18.00
CA GLN A 159 -5.50 -5.06 17.41
C GLN A 159 -5.92 -6.10 16.37
N PHE A 160 -5.02 -6.97 15.91
CA PHE A 160 -5.34 -7.99 14.93
C PHE A 160 -5.72 -9.30 15.61
N ARG A 161 -6.85 -9.86 15.19
CA ARG A 161 -7.34 -11.15 15.68
C ARG A 161 -7.54 -12.09 14.51
N LEU A 162 -6.83 -13.22 14.55
CA LEU A 162 -7.07 -14.33 13.66
C LEU A 162 -8.03 -15.29 14.34
N ALA A 163 -9.22 -15.46 13.78
CA ALA A 163 -10.23 -16.38 14.29
C ALA A 163 -11.03 -16.96 13.11
N SER A 164 -11.27 -18.27 13.14
CA SER A 164 -12.14 -18.97 12.19
C SER A 164 -11.81 -18.68 10.72
N GLY A 165 -10.53 -18.72 10.35
CA GLY A 165 -10.08 -18.45 8.98
C GLY A 165 -10.28 -17.00 8.52
N LYS A 166 -10.51 -16.05 9.43
CA LYS A 166 -10.61 -14.61 9.14
C LYS A 166 -9.58 -13.84 9.94
N ILE A 167 -9.07 -12.78 9.35
CA ILE A 167 -8.34 -11.73 10.05
C ILE A 167 -9.29 -10.56 10.27
N ASN A 168 -9.38 -10.10 11.51
CA ASN A 168 -10.10 -8.90 11.89
C ASN A 168 -9.10 -7.90 12.44
N SER A 169 -9.23 -6.64 12.03
CA SER A 169 -8.49 -5.53 12.60
C SER A 169 -9.38 -4.76 13.56
N GLY A 170 -8.80 -4.41 14.71
CA GLY A 170 -9.33 -3.39 15.59
C GLY A 170 -9.20 -2.00 14.96
N ARG A 171 -9.29 -0.98 15.80
CA ARG A 171 -9.29 0.42 15.35
C ARG A 171 -7.91 0.86 14.87
N ILE A 172 -7.77 1.08 13.57
CA ILE A 172 -6.59 1.66 12.93
C ILE A 172 -6.80 3.15 12.73
N VAL A 173 -5.79 3.96 13.06
CA VAL A 173 -5.80 5.40 12.79
C VAL A 173 -5.04 5.67 11.49
N PHE A 174 -5.67 6.43 10.60
CA PHE A 174 -5.11 6.85 9.33
C PHE A 174 -4.89 8.36 9.32
N THR A 175 -3.65 8.77 9.12
CA THR A 175 -3.27 10.18 8.98
C THR A 175 -3.08 10.55 7.52
N LEU A 176 -3.30 11.81 7.19
CA LEU A 176 -3.06 12.33 5.86
C LEU A 176 -1.55 12.50 5.63
N THR A 177 -1.03 12.05 4.50
CA THR A 177 0.39 12.25 4.16
C THR A 177 0.62 13.63 3.55
N ASP A 178 1.88 14.02 3.37
CA ASP A 178 2.24 15.23 2.60
C ASP A 178 1.71 15.17 1.16
N GLN A 179 1.79 14.01 0.52
CA GLN A 179 1.29 13.81 -0.84
C GLN A 179 -0.26 13.86 -0.90
N GLY A 180 -0.94 13.34 0.11
CA GLY A 180 -2.38 13.46 0.26
C GLY A 180 -2.80 14.92 0.48
N ALA A 181 -2.09 15.64 1.34
CA ALA A 181 -2.31 17.07 1.58
C ALA A 181 -2.06 17.92 0.33
N ALA A 182 -1.02 17.61 -0.44
CA ALA A 182 -0.75 18.24 -1.73
C ALA A 182 -1.88 17.94 -2.73
N SER A 183 -2.46 16.75 -2.71
CA SER A 183 -3.60 16.39 -3.56
C SER A 183 -4.84 17.22 -3.23
N PHE A 184 -5.14 17.46 -1.95
CA PHE A 184 -6.18 18.40 -1.53
C PHE A 184 -5.88 19.83 -2.00
N LYS A 185 -4.66 20.34 -1.77
CA LYS A 185 -4.24 21.68 -2.20
C LYS A 185 -4.38 21.84 -3.71
N ALA A 186 -3.96 20.86 -4.49
CA ALA A 186 -4.10 20.89 -5.94
C ALA A 186 -5.58 20.84 -6.37
N ALA A 187 -6.41 20.04 -5.71
CA ALA A 187 -7.81 19.87 -6.06
C ALA A 187 -8.70 21.04 -5.62
N PHE A 188 -8.36 21.75 -4.55
CA PHE A 188 -9.21 22.75 -3.91
C PHE A 188 -8.52 24.08 -3.59
N GLY A 189 -7.24 24.27 -3.93
CA GLY A 189 -6.46 25.47 -3.59
C GLY A 189 -6.09 25.59 -2.11
N ALA A 190 -6.60 24.71 -1.25
CA ALA A 190 -6.34 24.67 0.18
C ALA A 190 -6.35 23.21 0.66
N THR A 191 -5.75 22.99 1.82
CA THR A 191 -5.71 21.68 2.46
C THR A 191 -6.58 21.69 3.72
N PRO A 192 -7.79 21.11 3.70
CA PRO A 192 -8.70 21.15 4.85
C PRO A 192 -8.14 20.44 6.09
N VAL A 193 -7.40 19.34 5.90
CA VAL A 193 -6.76 18.55 6.94
C VAL A 193 -5.26 18.59 6.71
N LYS A 194 -4.44 18.91 7.72
CA LYS A 194 -2.99 19.04 7.50
C LYS A 194 -2.35 17.67 7.32
N ALA A 195 -1.18 17.64 6.68
CA ALA A 195 -0.35 16.44 6.71
C ALA A 195 -0.01 16.08 8.16
N GLY A 196 -0.02 14.78 8.48
CA GLY A 196 0.13 14.26 9.84
C GLY A 196 -1.16 14.19 10.65
N ASP A 197 -2.19 14.97 10.32
CA ASP A 197 -3.46 14.95 11.04
C ASP A 197 -4.28 13.69 10.71
N GLN A 198 -5.08 13.24 11.69
CA GLN A 198 -5.96 12.08 11.52
C GLN A 198 -7.12 12.41 10.58
N LEU A 199 -7.18 11.72 9.45
CA LEU A 199 -8.28 11.85 8.49
C LEU A 199 -9.35 10.78 8.76
N PHE A 200 -8.93 9.52 8.92
CA PHE A 200 -9.83 8.41 9.15
C PHE A 200 -9.46 7.60 10.39
N GLU A 201 -10.49 7.01 11.00
CA GLU A 201 -10.38 5.79 11.80
C GLU A 201 -10.97 4.65 10.98
N GLY A 202 -10.31 3.50 10.94
CA GLY A 202 -10.81 2.36 10.19
C GLY A 202 -10.73 1.04 10.93
N THR A 203 -11.48 0.10 10.39
CA THR A 203 -11.51 -1.31 10.79
C THR A 203 -11.61 -2.13 9.52
N GLY A 204 -11.40 -3.43 9.62
CA GLY A 204 -11.50 -4.31 8.47
C GLY A 204 -11.47 -5.77 8.84
N SER A 205 -12.12 -6.57 8.01
CA SER A 205 -12.12 -8.01 8.11
C SER A 205 -11.89 -8.62 6.73
N ALA A 206 -11.12 -9.70 6.67
CA ALA A 206 -10.87 -10.43 5.45
C ALA A 206 -10.70 -11.92 5.72
N GLU A 207 -11.11 -12.73 4.75
CA GLU A 207 -10.87 -14.17 4.76
C GLU A 207 -9.38 -14.47 4.58
N LEU A 208 -8.89 -15.50 5.24
CA LEU A 208 -7.58 -16.07 4.99
C LEU A 208 -7.76 -17.22 4.02
N ARG A 209 -7.02 -17.15 2.91
CA ARG A 209 -6.88 -18.30 2.02
C ARG A 209 -5.68 -19.09 2.49
N THR A 210 -5.93 -20.30 3.00
CA THR A 210 -4.86 -21.25 3.23
C THR A 210 -4.17 -21.57 1.90
N PRO A 211 -2.83 -21.71 1.87
CA PRO A 211 -2.15 -22.31 0.74
C PRO A 211 -2.78 -23.68 0.49
N GLN A 212 -3.30 -23.90 -0.71
CA GLN A 212 -3.75 -25.23 -1.09
C GLN A 212 -2.50 -26.13 -1.12
N PRO A 213 -2.49 -27.28 -0.41
CA PRO A 213 -1.33 -28.17 -0.45
C PRO A 213 -1.07 -28.55 -1.90
N SER A 214 0.15 -28.31 -2.37
CA SER A 214 0.57 -28.66 -3.72
C SER A 214 0.37 -30.16 -3.89
N HIS A 215 -0.40 -30.59 -4.89
CA HIS A 215 -0.67 -32.00 -5.20
C HIS A 215 0.56 -32.79 -5.70
N THR A 216 1.78 -32.38 -5.34
CA THR A 216 3.02 -33.02 -5.79
C THR A 216 3.46 -34.21 -4.94
N GLN A 217 2.72 -34.57 -3.88
CA GLN A 217 2.95 -35.82 -3.16
C GLN A 217 2.00 -36.90 -3.69
N ARG A 218 2.30 -37.39 -4.90
CA ARG A 218 1.83 -38.70 -5.35
C ARG A 218 2.40 -39.73 -4.35
N PRO A 219 1.60 -40.54 -3.66
CA PRO A 219 2.14 -41.65 -2.89
C PRO A 219 2.93 -42.52 -3.87
N ALA A 220 4.19 -42.81 -3.57
CA ALA A 220 4.90 -43.86 -4.26
C ALA A 220 4.05 -45.14 -4.12
N GLN A 221 3.53 -45.65 -5.23
CA GLN A 221 2.99 -47.00 -5.25
C GLN A 221 4.12 -47.92 -4.83
N GLN A 222 4.05 -48.45 -3.61
CA GLN A 222 4.80 -49.63 -3.24
C GLN A 222 4.26 -50.77 -4.10
N THR A 223 4.95 -51.05 -5.19
CA THR A 223 4.85 -52.33 -5.88
C THR A 223 5.38 -53.37 -4.89
N LEU A 224 4.46 -54.05 -4.21
CA LEU A 224 4.74 -55.30 -3.52
C LEU A 224 5.04 -56.34 -4.60
N ASP A 225 6.32 -56.59 -4.80
CA ASP A 225 6.84 -57.70 -5.60
C ASP A 225 6.52 -58.99 -4.81
N VAL A 226 5.48 -59.70 -5.23
CA VAL A 226 5.17 -61.04 -4.73
C VAL A 226 5.90 -62.01 -5.66
N SER A 227 7.11 -62.41 -5.25
CA SER A 227 7.77 -63.56 -5.86
C SER A 227 7.06 -64.84 -5.42
N GLN A 228 6.71 -65.68 -6.40
CA GLN A 228 6.25 -67.07 -6.22
C GLN A 228 7.43 -67.99 -5.93
#